data_AF-A0A1C6UAN0-F1
#
_entry.id   AF-A0A1C6UAN0-F1
#
_cell.length_a   1.000
_cell.length_b   1.000
_cell.length_c   1.000
_cell.angle_alpha   90.00
_cell.angle_beta   90.00
_cell.angle_gamma   90.00
#
_symmetry.space_group_name_H-M   'P 1'
#
loop_
_entity.id
_entity.type
_entity.pdbx_description
1 polymer ?
#
loop_
_entity_poly.entity_id
_entity_poly.type
_entity_poly.pdbx_seq_one_letter_code
_entity_poly.pdbx_strand_id
1 'polypeptide(L)'
;MPQNTFVQWDFSATGDLAAVAEDLTHAVATYGQPFIDHWSDWSTFSREVASSDLLLDHVRFVMLPAVAAVNGDYEFADRLIGQELERTAGEQDAYSKGYRDFAEKFRRSVLTY
;
A
#
# COMPACT_ATOMS: atom_id res chain seq x y z
N MET A 1 -4.76 -11.34 -9.77
CA MET A 1 -5.57 -10.38 -10.54
C MET A 1 -6.28 -11.14 -11.65
N PRO A 2 -7.61 -11.09 -11.78
CA PRO A 2 -8.24 -11.48 -13.04
C PRO A 2 -7.65 -10.61 -14.15
N GLN A 3 -7.50 -11.17 -15.34
CA GLN A 3 -6.93 -10.52 -16.52
C GLN A 3 -7.48 -9.09 -16.70
N ASN A 4 -6.61 -8.15 -17.07
CA ASN A 4 -6.91 -6.75 -17.40
C ASN A 4 -8.26 -6.62 -18.13
N THR A 5 -9.32 -6.43 -17.35
CA THR A 5 -10.65 -6.17 -17.85
C THR A 5 -10.82 -4.67 -17.67
N PHE A 6 -10.39 -3.90 -18.65
CA PHE A 6 -10.75 -2.49 -18.69
C PHE A 6 -12.27 -2.45 -18.85
N VAL A 7 -12.98 -2.14 -17.76
CA VAL A 7 -14.42 -1.96 -17.80
C VAL A 7 -14.66 -0.60 -18.44
N GLN A 8 -15.23 -0.60 -19.65
CA GLN A 8 -15.65 0.63 -20.29
C GLN A 8 -16.83 1.21 -19.51
N TRP A 9 -16.71 2.49 -19.12
CA TRP A 9 -17.77 3.23 -18.44
C TRP A 9 -18.49 4.11 -19.47
N ASP A 10 -19.76 3.80 -19.73
CA ASP A 10 -20.60 4.63 -20.58
C ASP A 10 -21.52 5.47 -19.68
N PHE A 11 -21.29 6.79 -19.68
CA PHE A 11 -22.12 7.75 -18.97
C PHE A 11 -23.17 8.35 -19.90
N SER A 12 -24.40 8.51 -19.42
CA SER A 12 -25.45 9.17 -20.20
C SER A 12 -25.11 10.66 -20.41
N ALA A 13 -24.94 11.07 -21.67
CA ALA A 13 -24.58 12.45 -22.03
C ALA A 13 -25.77 13.43 -22.02
N THR A 14 -26.85 13.12 -21.29
CA THR A 14 -28.14 13.80 -21.38
C THR A 14 -28.15 15.21 -20.77
N GLY A 15 -27.02 15.67 -20.24
CA GLY A 15 -26.87 16.98 -19.58
C GLY A 15 -27.50 17.03 -18.18
N ASP A 16 -28.08 15.92 -17.71
CA ASP A 16 -28.59 15.77 -16.36
C ASP A 16 -27.44 15.38 -15.41
N LEU A 17 -26.93 16.37 -14.69
CA LEU A 17 -25.82 16.18 -13.74
C LEU A 17 -26.20 15.26 -12.56
N ALA A 18 -27.48 15.15 -12.20
CA ALA A 18 -27.90 14.26 -11.13
C ALA A 18 -27.84 12.80 -11.59
N ALA A 19 -28.34 12.52 -12.80
CA ALA A 19 -28.26 11.19 -13.40
C ALA A 19 -26.79 10.76 -13.60
N VAL A 20 -25.92 11.65 -14.08
CA VAL A 20 -24.48 11.37 -14.23
C VAL A 20 -23.82 11.08 -12.87
N ALA A 21 -24.18 11.80 -11.81
CA ALA A 21 -23.64 11.57 -10.47
C ALA A 21 -24.11 10.23 -9.88
N GLU A 22 -25.37 9.84 -10.13
CA GLU A 22 -25.91 8.54 -9.75
C GLU A 22 -25.20 7.40 -10.49
N ASP A 23 -25.04 7.52 -11.81
CA ASP A 23 -24.31 6.56 -12.64
C ASP A 23 -22.86 6.38 -12.16
N LEU A 24 -22.17 7.48 -11.85
CA LEU A 24 -20.80 7.46 -11.29
C LEU A 24 -20.75 6.74 -9.94
N THR A 25 -21.67 7.08 -9.04
CA THR A 25 -21.72 6.47 -7.70
C THR A 25 -22.00 4.98 -7.80
N HIS A 26 -22.93 4.58 -8.68
CA HIS A 26 -23.25 3.19 -8.93
C HIS A 26 -22.06 2.42 -9.53
N ALA A 27 -21.33 3.01 -10.48
CA ALA A 27 -20.13 2.40 -11.05
C ALA A 27 -19.02 2.21 -10.00
N VAL A 28 -18.76 3.23 -9.17
CA VAL A 28 -17.78 3.12 -8.07
C VAL A 28 -18.20 2.05 -7.06
N ALA A 29 -19.49 1.99 -6.70
CA ALA A 29 -19.98 0.94 -5.80
C ALA A 29 -19.85 -0.45 -6.42
N THR A 30 -20.17 -0.61 -7.70
CA THR A 30 -20.14 -1.91 -8.37
C THR A 30 -18.72 -2.43 -8.59
N TYR A 31 -17.81 -1.56 -9.02
CA TYR A 31 -16.45 -1.97 -9.43
C TYR A 31 -15.37 -1.64 -8.41
N GLY A 32 -15.55 -0.57 -7.63
CA GLY A 32 -14.61 -0.13 -6.60
C GLY A 32 -14.81 -0.83 -5.26
N GLN A 33 -16.06 -1.08 -4.85
CA GLN A 33 -16.33 -1.71 -3.55
C GLN A 33 -15.65 -3.08 -3.38
N PRO A 34 -15.67 -4.00 -4.37
CA PRO A 34 -14.98 -5.29 -4.22
C PRO A 34 -13.47 -5.14 -4.01
N PHE A 35 -12.84 -4.14 -4.65
CA PHE A 35 -11.43 -3.84 -4.44
C PHE A 35 -11.17 -3.32 -3.02
N ILE A 36 -12.02 -2.40 -2.53
CA ILE A 36 -11.93 -1.86 -1.18
C ILE A 36 -12.13 -2.98 -0.16
N ASP A 37 -13.17 -3.79 -0.31
CA ASP A 37 -13.50 -4.89 0.59
C ASP A 37 -12.33 -5.88 0.70
N HIS A 38 -11.75 -6.30 -0.45
CA HIS A 38 -10.61 -7.21 -0.49
C HIS A 38 -9.39 -6.68 0.29
N TRP A 39 -9.04 -5.41 0.10
CA TRP A 39 -7.86 -4.81 0.73
C TRP A 39 -8.11 -4.23 2.13
N SER A 40 -9.38 -4.10 2.52
CA SER A 40 -9.77 -3.69 3.88
C SER A 40 -9.64 -4.83 4.90
N ASP A 41 -9.68 -6.08 4.44
CA ASP A 41 -9.40 -7.23 5.29
C ASP A 41 -7.90 -7.34 5.60
N TRP A 42 -7.53 -7.18 6.88
CA TRP A 42 -6.14 -7.18 7.30
C TRP A 42 -5.40 -8.49 6.97
N SER A 43 -6.08 -9.63 7.07
CA SER A 43 -5.46 -10.94 6.80
C SER A 43 -5.07 -11.08 5.33
N THR A 44 -5.92 -10.56 4.45
CA THR A 44 -5.73 -10.52 3.00
C THR A 44 -4.67 -9.48 2.64
N PHE A 45 -4.80 -8.26 3.14
CA PHE A 45 -3.81 -7.20 2.93
C PHE A 45 -2.41 -7.63 3.36
N SER A 46 -2.24 -8.06 4.61
CA SER A 46 -0.90 -8.37 5.14
C SER A 46 -0.22 -9.55 4.44
N ARG A 47 -1.01 -10.51 3.93
CA ARG A 47 -0.50 -11.66 3.17
C ARG A 47 -0.11 -11.28 1.75
N GLU A 48 -0.88 -10.43 1.09
CA GLU A 48 -0.77 -10.21 -0.36
C GLU A 48 -0.02 -8.94 -0.73
N VAL A 49 0.04 -7.94 0.17
CA VAL A 49 0.57 -6.60 -0.13
C VAL A 49 2.01 -6.63 -0.67
N ALA A 50 2.86 -7.53 -0.16
CA ALA A 50 4.25 -7.68 -0.62
C ALA A 50 4.35 -8.08 -2.09
N SER A 51 3.48 -9.00 -2.53
CA SER A 51 3.41 -9.53 -3.90
C SER A 51 2.52 -8.72 -4.84
N SER A 52 1.80 -7.73 -4.32
CA SER A 52 0.90 -6.88 -5.09
C SER A 52 1.63 -5.70 -5.73
N ASP A 53 1.00 -5.11 -6.76
CA ASP A 53 1.44 -3.85 -7.37
C ASP A 53 0.86 -2.61 -6.65
N LEU A 54 0.27 -2.78 -5.45
CA LEU A 54 -0.31 -1.67 -4.69
C LEU A 54 0.73 -0.71 -4.14
N LEU A 55 1.91 -1.21 -3.79
CA LEU A 55 2.96 -0.42 -3.19
C LEU A 55 3.97 -0.03 -4.26
N LEU A 56 4.13 1.29 -4.45
CA LEU A 56 5.26 1.83 -5.19
C LEU A 56 6.57 1.41 -4.51
N ASP A 57 7.63 1.19 -5.28
CA ASP A 57 8.88 0.62 -4.77
C ASP A 57 9.47 1.41 -3.59
N HIS A 58 9.42 2.74 -3.63
CA HIS A 58 9.92 3.58 -2.53
C HIS A 58 9.04 3.53 -1.27
N VAL A 59 7.77 3.13 -1.38
CA VAL A 59 6.83 2.97 -0.26
C VAL A 59 6.95 1.59 0.37
N ARG A 60 7.32 0.58 -0.43
CA ARG A 60 7.46 -0.82 0.03
C ARG A 60 8.37 -0.96 1.24
N PHE A 61 9.52 -0.28 1.22
CA PHE A 61 10.51 -0.39 2.28
C PHE A 61 10.06 0.21 3.63
N VAL A 62 9.02 1.05 3.63
CA VAL A 62 8.41 1.57 4.86
C VAL A 62 7.21 0.72 5.29
N MET A 63 6.37 0.32 4.33
CA MET A 63 5.12 -0.38 4.61
C MET A 63 5.33 -1.84 5.03
N LEU A 64 6.25 -2.57 4.39
CA LEU A 64 6.45 -3.99 4.70
C LEU A 64 6.96 -4.24 6.12
N PRO A 65 7.95 -3.50 6.65
CA PRO A 65 8.32 -3.60 8.06
C PRO A 65 7.17 -3.27 9.01
N ALA A 66 6.36 -2.26 8.70
CA ALA A 66 5.20 -1.91 9.52
C ALA A 66 4.15 -3.03 9.55
N VAL A 67 3.84 -3.63 8.40
CA VAL A 67 2.93 -4.78 8.30
C VAL A 67 3.45 -5.97 9.11
N ALA A 68 4.75 -6.29 8.98
CA ALA A 68 5.38 -7.36 9.74
C ALA A 68 5.27 -7.11 11.26
N ALA A 69 5.56 -5.90 11.72
CA ALA A 69 5.48 -5.54 13.13
C ALA A 69 4.04 -5.53 13.68
N VAL A 70 3.05 -5.09 12.89
CA VAL A 70 1.63 -5.17 13.28
C VAL A 70 1.18 -6.63 13.45
N ASN A 71 1.74 -7.54 12.63
CA ASN A 71 1.55 -8.98 12.78
C ASN A 71 2.38 -9.62 13.91
N GLY A 72 3.17 -8.84 14.64
CA GLY A 72 4.02 -9.32 15.74
C GLY A 72 5.34 -9.95 15.29
N ASP A 73 5.66 -9.94 13.99
CA ASP A 73 6.92 -10.46 13.46
C ASP A 73 8.00 -9.36 13.45
N TYR A 74 8.46 -9.01 14.66
CA TYR A 74 9.44 -7.95 14.87
C TYR A 74 10.82 -8.28 14.30
N GLU A 75 11.23 -9.55 14.33
CA GLU A 75 12.50 -10.00 13.75
C GLU A 75 12.51 -9.88 12.23
N PHE A 76 11.39 -10.21 11.56
CA PHE A 76 11.27 -9.99 10.14
C PHE A 76 11.21 -8.50 9.80
N ALA A 77 10.48 -7.69 10.58
CA ALA A 77 10.46 -6.24 10.41
C ALA A 77 11.86 -5.62 10.49
N ASP A 78 12.67 -6.00 11.48
CA ASP A 78 14.03 -5.47 11.62
C ASP A 78 14.95 -5.90 10.47
N ARG A 79 14.82 -7.15 10.00
CA ARG A 79 15.58 -7.63 8.83
C ARG A 79 15.26 -6.83 7.58
N LEU A 80 13.99 -6.55 7.31
CA LEU A 80 13.58 -5.73 6.15
C LEU A 80 14.17 -4.32 6.24
N ILE A 81 14.18 -3.73 7.43
CA ILE A 81 14.81 -2.42 7.67
C ILE A 81 16.31 -2.48 7.40
N GLY A 82 16.99 -3.51 7.93
CA GLY A 82 18.43 -3.73 7.73
C GLY A 82 18.81 -3.85 6.26
N GLN A 83 18.06 -4.63 5.47
CA GLN A 83 18.31 -4.82 4.04
C GLN A 83 18.30 -3.52 3.27
N GLU A 84 17.34 -2.63 3.56
CA GLU A 84 17.25 -1.36 2.86
C GLU A 84 18.32 -0.35 3.33
N LEU A 85 18.69 -0.38 4.61
CA LEU A 85 19.81 0.42 5.11
C LEU A 85 21.14 0.00 4.46
N GLU A 86 21.34 -1.31 4.25
CA GLU A 86 22.51 -1.84 3.55
C GLU A 86 22.50 -1.41 2.08
N ARG A 87 21.35 -1.52 1.40
CA ARG A 87 21.18 -1.12 0.00
C ARG A 87 21.53 0.36 -0.22
N THR A 88 21.17 1.21 0.74
CA THR A 88 21.31 2.68 0.66
C THR A 88 22.53 3.23 1.42
N ALA A 89 23.43 2.37 1.93
CA ALA A 89 24.49 2.79 2.85
C ALA A 89 25.41 3.89 2.29
N GLY A 90 25.71 3.85 0.99
CA GLY A 90 26.56 4.84 0.29
C GLY A 90 25.81 6.07 -0.21
N GLU A 91 24.48 6.08 -0.15
CA GLU A 91 23.64 7.13 -0.73
C GLU A 91 23.45 8.30 0.25
N GLN A 92 23.40 9.52 -0.27
CA GLN A 92 23.30 10.77 0.51
C GLN A 92 22.13 11.67 0.07
N ASP A 93 21.27 11.15 -0.79
CA ASP A 93 20.05 11.82 -1.24
C ASP A 93 19.00 11.94 -0.12
N ALA A 94 17.90 12.64 -0.45
CA ALA A 94 16.81 12.90 0.48
C ALA A 94 16.10 11.61 0.92
N TYR A 95 15.97 10.62 0.04
CA TYR A 95 15.33 9.34 0.36
C TYR A 95 16.15 8.59 1.41
N SER A 96 17.44 8.39 1.16
CA SER A 96 18.35 7.64 2.04
C SER A 96 18.53 8.31 3.42
N LYS A 97 18.44 9.64 3.49
CA LYS A 97 18.38 10.37 4.76
C LYS A 97 17.05 10.16 5.49
N GLY A 98 15.93 10.31 4.80
CA GLY A 98 14.61 10.09 5.37
C GLY A 98 14.40 8.65 5.85
N TYR A 99 14.91 7.67 5.10
CA TYR A 99 14.80 6.27 5.46
C TYR A 99 15.61 5.91 6.70
N ARG A 100 16.81 6.49 6.87
CA ARG A 100 17.60 6.32 8.10
C ARG A 100 16.88 6.86 9.34
N ASP A 101 16.29 8.05 9.24
CA ASP A 101 15.48 8.64 10.33
C ASP A 101 14.24 7.78 10.64
N PHE A 102 13.55 7.29 9.61
CA PHE A 102 12.46 6.33 9.77
C PHE A 102 12.93 5.06 10.51
N ALA A 103 14.01 4.42 10.06
CA ALA A 103 14.53 3.19 10.62
C ALA A 103 14.91 3.34 12.11
N GLU A 104 15.58 4.45 12.47
CA GLU A 104 15.93 4.75 13.85
C GLU A 104 14.67 4.89 14.73
N LYS A 105 13.70 5.70 14.29
CA LYS A 105 12.44 5.91 15.01
C LYS A 105 11.63 4.63 15.15
N PHE A 106 11.57 3.82 14.09
CA PHE A 106 10.86 2.55 14.09
C PHE A 106 11.46 1.59 15.10
N ARG A 107 12.78 1.38 15.08
CA ARG A 107 13.48 0.51 16.03
C ARG A 107 13.24 0.93 17.48
N ARG A 108 13.35 2.23 17.76
CA ARG A 108 13.14 2.79 19.11
C ARG A 108 11.69 2.65 19.61
N SER A 109 10.71 2.72 18.72
CA SER A 109 9.30 2.84 19.12
C SER A 109 8.52 1.53 18.99
N VAL A 110 8.97 0.63 18.13
CA VAL A 110 8.24 -0.58 17.74
C VAL A 110 9.01 -1.86 18.10
N LEU A 111 10.34 -1.86 17.95
CA LEU A 111 11.18 -3.05 18.13
C LEU A 111 11.85 -3.13 19.51
N THR A 112 11.53 -2.22 20.42
CA THR A 112 12.05 -2.23 21.78
C THR A 112 11.09 -3.02 22.68
N TYR A 113 11.25 -4.35 22.69
CA TYR A 113 10.63 -5.27 23.65
C TYR A 113 11.71 -6.09 24.36
#